data_AF-A0A1H1GRL4-F1
#
_entry.id   AF-A0A1H1GRL4-F1
#
_cell.length_a   1.000
_cell.length_b   1.000
_cell.length_c   1.000
_cell.angle_alpha   90.00
_cell.angle_beta   90.00
_cell.angle_gamma   90.00
#
_symmetry.space_group_name_H-M   'P 1'
#
loop_
_entity.id
_entity.type
_entity.pdbx_description
1 polymer ?
#
loop_
_entity_poly.entity_id
_entity_poly.type
_entity_poly.pdbx_seq_one_letter_code
_entity_poly.pdbx_strand_id
1 'polypeptide(L)'
;MAALTTSFQALVARIDLVLSHSFDNGHDDGAYYNFTFGTERSAELWGLIQDTIFQAPELHGHLAASAMAMYSNESGWHEYSLLYHWDPEVPVVPVPAL
;
A
#
# COMPACT_ATOMS: atom_id res chain seq x y z
N MET A 1 -6.50 -13.50 4.42
CA MET A 1 -5.84 -12.91 5.60
C MET A 1 -4.43 -13.39 5.84
N ALA A 2 -4.17 -14.69 6.03
CA ALA A 2 -2.82 -15.19 6.29
C ALA A 2 -1.79 -14.74 5.22
N ALA A 3 -2.14 -14.87 3.92
CA ALA A 3 -1.26 -14.43 2.83
C ALA A 3 -0.93 -12.93 2.86
N LEU A 4 -1.93 -12.07 3.09
CA LEU A 4 -1.75 -10.62 3.18
C LEU A 4 -0.83 -10.22 4.35
N THR A 5 -1.03 -10.86 5.51
CA THR A 5 -0.16 -10.66 6.68
C THR A 5 1.26 -11.17 6.43
N THR A 6 1.44 -12.29 5.73
CA THR A 6 2.77 -12.80 5.35
C THR A 6 3.48 -11.85 4.38
N SER A 7 2.81 -11.34 3.35
CA SER A 7 3.39 -10.35 2.45
C SER A 7 3.77 -9.05 3.18
N PHE A 8 2.93 -8.61 4.13
CA PHE A 8 3.25 -7.47 4.99
C PHE A 8 4.51 -7.72 5.83
N GLN A 9 4.62 -8.89 6.46
CA GLN A 9 5.81 -9.25 7.25
C GLN A 9 7.09 -9.30 6.41
N ALA A 10 7.00 -9.78 5.16
CA ALA A 10 8.13 -9.78 4.23
C ALA A 10 8.61 -8.36 3.89
N LEU A 11 7.69 -7.41 3.74
CA LEU A 11 8.02 -5.99 3.55
C LEU A 11 8.64 -5.36 4.79
N VAL A 12 8.07 -5.59 5.97
CA VAL A 12 8.62 -5.06 7.23
C VAL A 12 10.04 -5.57 7.50
N ALA A 13 10.37 -6.78 7.04
CA ALA A 13 11.73 -7.33 7.17
C ALA A 13 12.78 -6.57 6.32
N ARG A 14 12.37 -5.75 5.35
CA ARG A 14 13.26 -4.86 4.58
C ARG A 14 13.59 -3.60 5.35
N ILE A 15 14.32 -3.76 6.44
CA ILE A 15 14.73 -2.66 7.35
C ILE A 15 15.58 -1.58 6.68
N ASP A 16 16.18 -1.89 5.52
CA ASP A 16 16.85 -0.88 4.70
C ASP A 16 15.86 0.12 4.10
N LEU A 17 14.63 -0.32 3.82
CA LEU A 17 13.62 0.40 3.05
C LEU A 17 12.40 0.83 3.87
N VAL A 18 12.03 0.08 4.91
CA VAL A 18 10.92 0.36 5.81
C VAL A 18 11.46 0.85 7.14
N LEU A 19 11.33 2.16 7.40
CA LEU A 19 11.80 2.82 8.61
C LEU A 19 10.78 2.74 9.76
N SER A 20 9.50 2.75 9.42
CA SER A 20 8.40 2.57 10.36
C SER A 20 7.26 1.82 9.68
N HIS A 21 6.42 1.17 10.48
CA HIS A 21 5.24 0.49 9.97
C HIS A 21 4.14 0.47 11.02
N SER A 22 2.89 0.42 10.56
CA SER A 22 1.74 0.10 11.39
C SER A 22 0.73 -0.71 10.60
N PHE A 23 -0.09 -1.46 11.34
CA PHE A 23 -1.20 -2.21 10.79
C PHE A 23 -2.42 -1.95 11.65
N ASP A 24 -3.50 -1.56 11.00
CA ASP A 24 -4.79 -1.29 11.62
C ASP A 24 -5.89 -2.01 10.82
N ASN A 25 -6.92 -2.49 11.51
CA ASN A 25 -8.04 -3.17 10.87
C ASN A 25 -9.29 -3.01 11.70
N GLY A 26 -10.43 -3.07 11.03
CA GLY A 26 -11.71 -2.90 11.70
C GLY A 26 -12.88 -3.06 10.76
N HIS A 27 -13.98 -2.41 11.12
CA HIS A 27 -15.20 -2.41 10.35
C HIS A 27 -15.73 -0.98 10.25
N ASP A 28 -15.84 -0.47 9.03
CA ASP A 28 -16.41 0.83 8.69
C ASP A 28 -17.00 0.73 7.28
N ASP A 29 -18.33 0.62 7.19
CA ASP A 29 -19.08 0.27 5.97
C ASP A 29 -18.54 -0.98 5.21
N GLY A 30 -17.83 -1.85 5.93
CA GLY A 30 -17.10 -2.98 5.38
C GLY A 30 -15.89 -3.32 6.24
N ALA A 31 -15.35 -4.53 6.10
CA ALA A 31 -14.09 -4.87 6.76
C ALA A 31 -12.93 -4.18 6.04
N TYR A 32 -12.06 -3.50 6.79
CA TYR A 32 -10.87 -2.84 6.23
C TYR A 32 -9.58 -3.36 6.87
N TYR A 33 -8.50 -3.21 6.10
CA TYR A 33 -7.13 -3.51 6.50
C TYR A 33 -6.23 -2.39 5.99
N ASN A 34 -5.65 -1.63 6.91
CA ASN A 34 -4.75 -0.51 6.62
C ASN A 34 -3.33 -0.90 7.00
N PHE A 35 -2.44 -0.90 6.00
CA PHE A 35 -1.01 -1.10 6.19
C PHE A 35 -0.29 0.20 5.87
N THR A 36 0.42 0.75 6.85
CA THR A 36 1.18 1.98 6.70
C THR A 36 2.66 1.68 6.81
N PHE A 37 3.45 2.27 5.92
CA PHE A 37 4.90 2.17 5.92
C PHE A 37 5.51 3.57 5.83
N GLY A 38 6.53 3.83 6.65
CA GLY A 38 7.39 5.01 6.52
C GLY A 38 8.69 4.67 5.81
N THR A 39 9.10 5.52 4.87
CA THR A 39 10.33 5.36 4.10
C THR A 39 10.86 6.71 3.62
N GLU A 40 12.16 6.77 3.35
CA GLU A 40 12.79 7.87 2.61
C GLU A 40 12.91 7.58 1.10
N ARG A 41 12.53 6.37 0.66
CA ARG A 41 12.67 5.89 -0.72
C ARG A 41 11.32 5.42 -1.28
N SER A 42 10.36 6.34 -1.35
CA SER A 42 8.96 6.06 -1.69
C SER A 42 8.76 5.30 -3.00
N ALA A 43 9.47 5.69 -4.07
CA ALA A 43 9.38 5.02 -5.37
C ALA A 43 9.87 3.56 -5.31
N GLU A 44 10.97 3.29 -4.62
CA GLU A 44 11.49 1.91 -4.44
C GLU A 44 10.55 1.06 -3.60
N LEU A 45 10.03 1.61 -2.50
CA LEU A 45 9.08 0.89 -1.64
C LEU A 45 7.77 0.59 -2.37
N TRP A 46 7.25 1.55 -3.13
CA TRP A 46 6.04 1.34 -3.89
C TRP A 46 6.21 0.26 -4.95
N GLY A 47 7.32 0.27 -5.70
CA GLY A 47 7.62 -0.82 -6.64
C GLY A 47 7.67 -2.19 -5.97
N LEU A 48 8.31 -2.27 -4.80
CA LEU A 48 8.35 -3.52 -4.02
C LEU A 48 6.95 -3.96 -3.53
N ILE A 49 6.11 -3.03 -3.07
CA ILE A 49 4.72 -3.31 -2.67
C ILE A 49 3.92 -3.83 -3.87
N GLN A 50 4.09 -3.24 -5.04
CA GLN A 50 3.43 -3.70 -6.25
C GLN A 50 3.79 -5.15 -6.54
N ASP A 51 5.09 -5.48 -6.56
CA ASP A 51 5.58 -6.82 -6.88
C ASP A 51 5.19 -7.88 -5.84
N THR A 52 5.20 -7.53 -4.55
CA THR A 52 5.01 -8.49 -3.44
C THR A 52 3.56 -8.67 -3.01
N ILE A 53 2.72 -7.64 -3.19
CA ILE A 53 1.33 -7.63 -2.73
C ILE A 53 0.38 -7.57 -3.93
N PHE A 54 0.48 -6.54 -4.78
CA PHE A 54 -0.50 -6.32 -5.85
C PHE A 54 -0.39 -7.31 -7.00
N GLN A 55 0.81 -7.84 -7.26
CA GLN A 55 1.05 -8.84 -8.30
C GLN A 55 1.08 -10.28 -7.74
N ALA A 56 0.91 -10.46 -6.43
CA ALA A 56 0.82 -11.81 -5.85
C ALA A 56 -0.44 -12.53 -6.40
N PRO A 57 -0.30 -13.70 -7.03
CA PRO A 57 -1.41 -14.39 -7.70
C PRO A 57 -2.65 -14.60 -6.80
N GLU A 58 -2.43 -14.88 -5.53
CA GLU A 58 -3.47 -15.12 -4.53
C GLU A 58 -4.16 -13.85 -4.00
N LEU A 59 -3.58 -12.67 -4.22
CA LEU A 59 -4.11 -11.38 -3.74
C LEU A 59 -4.58 -10.47 -4.87
N HIS A 60 -3.98 -10.58 -6.05
CA HIS A 60 -4.15 -9.66 -7.17
C HIS A 60 -5.63 -9.37 -7.47
N GLY A 61 -6.45 -10.40 -7.65
CA GLY A 61 -7.87 -10.22 -7.98
C GLY A 61 -8.68 -9.52 -6.89
N HIS A 62 -8.35 -9.74 -5.62
CA HIS A 62 -9.02 -9.06 -4.50
C HIS A 62 -8.61 -7.60 -4.42
N LEU A 63 -7.30 -7.33 -4.49
CA LEU A 63 -6.77 -5.97 -4.41
C LEU A 63 -7.18 -5.14 -5.63
N ALA A 64 -7.25 -5.76 -6.81
CA ALA A 64 -7.73 -5.11 -8.03
C ALA A 64 -9.14 -4.53 -7.89
N ALA A 65 -9.97 -5.15 -7.04
CA ALA A 65 -11.37 -4.79 -6.87
C ALA A 65 -11.65 -3.92 -5.64
N SER A 66 -10.70 -3.77 -4.71
CA SER A 66 -11.01 -3.16 -3.41
C SER A 66 -9.85 -2.40 -2.74
N ALA A 67 -8.68 -2.30 -3.36
CA ALA A 67 -7.54 -1.64 -2.74
C ALA A 67 -7.40 -0.18 -3.16
N MET A 68 -6.79 0.59 -2.27
CA MET A 68 -6.23 1.90 -2.55
C MET A 68 -4.81 1.94 -1.99
N ALA A 69 -3.90 2.65 -2.65
CA ALA A 69 -2.60 2.96 -2.10
C ALA A 69 -2.34 4.46 -2.24
N MET A 70 -1.86 5.07 -1.17
CA MET A 70 -1.63 6.50 -1.07
C MET A 70 -0.24 6.75 -0.52
N TYR A 71 0.35 7.84 -0.98
CA TYR A 71 1.57 8.41 -0.44
C TYR A 71 1.24 9.76 0.17
N SER A 72 1.61 9.97 1.43
CA SER A 72 1.43 11.25 2.11
C SER A 72 2.71 11.62 2.88
N ASN A 73 2.92 12.92 3.06
CA ASN A 73 3.89 13.44 4.02
C ASN A 73 3.27 13.46 5.43
N GLU A 74 3.92 14.16 6.37
CA GLU A 74 3.46 14.35 7.75
C GLU A 74 2.06 15.03 7.85
N SER A 75 1.60 15.70 6.79
CA SER A 75 0.25 16.30 6.69
C SER A 75 -0.86 15.26 6.50
N GLY A 76 -0.52 13.99 6.28
CA GLY A 76 -1.46 12.87 6.21
C GLY A 76 -2.52 13.05 5.11
N TRP A 77 -3.79 12.85 5.47
CA TRP A 77 -4.94 12.87 4.54
C TRP A 77 -5.21 14.22 3.87
N HIS A 78 -4.58 15.31 4.33
CA HIS A 78 -4.75 16.63 3.72
C HIS A 78 -3.88 16.82 2.48
N GLU A 79 -2.75 16.13 2.39
CA GLU A 79 -1.81 16.21 1.27
C GLU A 79 -1.31 14.80 0.94
N TYR A 80 -2.06 14.11 0.08
CA TYR A 80 -1.67 12.79 -0.42
C TYR A 80 -1.67 12.75 -1.95
N SER A 81 -0.80 11.90 -2.47
CA SER A 81 -0.81 11.43 -3.85
C SER A 81 -1.41 10.03 -3.88
N LEU A 82 -2.42 9.82 -4.72
CA LEU A 82 -3.03 8.51 -4.91
C LEU A 82 -2.18 7.70 -5.88
N LEU A 83 -1.67 6.55 -5.46
CA LEU A 83 -0.78 5.69 -6.26
C LEU A 83 -1.53 4.55 -6.94
N TYR A 84 -2.61 4.10 -6.31
CA TYR A 84 -3.46 3.05 -6.82
C TYR A 84 -4.90 3.25 -6.34
N HIS A 85 -5.86 2.97 -7.21
CA HIS A 85 -7.27 2.89 -6.90
C HIS A 85 -7.90 1.74 -7.68
N TRP A 86 -8.86 1.05 -7.06
CA TRP A 86 -9.57 -0.06 -7.69
C TRP A 86 -10.48 0.41 -8.84
N ASP A 87 -11.09 1.59 -8.71
CA ASP A 87 -11.82 2.25 -9.80
C ASP A 87 -10.82 2.92 -10.77
N PRO A 88 -10.74 2.45 -12.03
CA PRO A 88 -9.81 2.98 -13.03
C PRO A 88 -10.16 4.39 -13.53
N GLU A 89 -11.36 4.90 -13.26
CA GLU A 89 -11.74 6.28 -13.60
C GLU A 89 -11.12 7.32 -12.64
N VAL A 90 -10.64 6.87 -11.47
CA VAL A 90 -9.97 7.73 -10.49
C VAL A 90 -8.51 7.95 -10.90
N PRO A 91 -8.07 9.21 -11.14
CA PRO A 91 -6.69 9.48 -11.54
C PRO A 91 -5.67 9.11 -10.44
N VAL A 92 -4.58 8.48 -10.85
CA VAL A 92 -3.45 8.12 -9.98
C VAL A 92 -2.16 8.77 -10.46
N VAL A 93 -1.24 9.02 -9.52
CA VAL A 93 0.08 9.58 -9.78
C VAL A 93 1.04 8.45 -10.19
N PRO A 94 1.75 8.60 -11.33
CA PRO A 94 2.70 7.58 -11.76
C PRO A 94 3.98 7.60 -10.92
N VAL A 95 4.62 6.44 -10.76
CA VAL A 95 5.82 6.23 -9.92
C VAL A 95 6.98 7.21 -10.19
N PRO A 96 7.29 7.63 -11.45
CA PRO A 96 8.35 8.61 -11.70
C PRO A 96 8.09 10.01 -11.13
N ALA A 97 6.89 10.28 -10.60
CA ALA A 97 6.52 11.52 -9.96
C ALA A 97 6.51 11.45 -8.41
N LEU A 98 6.98 10.33 -7.84
CA LEU A 98 7.20 10.11 -6.40
C LEU A 98 8.62 10.49 -5.95
#